data_AF-A0A7T1X313-F1
#
_entry.id   AF-A0A7T1X313-F1
#
_cell.length_a   1.000
_cell.length_b   1.000
_cell.length_c   1.000
_cell.angle_alpha   90.00
_cell.angle_beta   90.00
_cell.angle_gamma   90.00
#
_symmetry.space_group_name_H-M   'P 1'
#
loop_
_entity.id
_entity.type
_entity.pdbx_description
1 polymer ?
#
loop_
_entity_poly.entity_id
_entity_poly.type
_entity_poly.pdbx_seq_one_letter_code
_entity_poly.pdbx_strand_id
1 'polypeptide(L)'
;QFCSDMYHAPLSHMSAILAVLPEGVPPEAAQWPTEGLQWRSPNAGHGAGWHTPDDQGQLLGAIVGPSVAQYLMESRPRVTARLGNERTTAVNGAHMTIFPTCSFLPGINTLRVWHPRGPNEIEVWAMAIVDAD
;
A
#
# COMPACT_ATOMS: atom_id res chain seq x y z
N GLN A 1 -8.66 -2.49 8.80
CA GLN A 1 -7.67 -1.62 8.16
C GLN A 1 -7.52 -1.91 6.66
N PHE A 2 -6.91 -3.02 6.26
CA PHE A 2 -6.49 -3.29 4.87
C PHE A 2 -7.58 -3.24 3.78
N CYS A 3 -8.85 -3.48 4.10
CA CYS A 3 -9.90 -3.49 3.08
C CYS A 3 -10.21 -2.07 2.54
N SER A 4 -10.24 -1.07 3.42
CA SER A 4 -10.85 0.24 3.11
C SER A 4 -10.37 1.41 3.97
N ASP A 5 -9.46 1.20 4.92
CA ASP A 5 -9.12 2.20 5.92
C ASP A 5 -7.83 2.93 5.52
N MET A 6 -7.91 3.83 4.55
CA MET A 6 -6.81 4.74 4.25
C MET A 6 -6.76 5.90 5.25
N TYR A 7 -7.90 6.23 5.85
CA TYR A 7 -8.07 7.38 6.75
C TYR A 7 -7.19 7.31 8.00
N HIS A 8 -6.99 6.13 8.58
CA HIS A 8 -6.14 5.99 9.76
C HIS A 8 -4.65 6.28 9.47
N ALA A 9 -4.22 6.17 8.22
CA ALA A 9 -2.80 6.08 7.87
C ALA A 9 -2.00 7.35 8.22
N PRO A 10 -2.44 8.57 7.85
CA PRO A 10 -1.75 9.80 8.23
C PRO A 10 -1.72 10.07 9.73
N LEU A 11 -2.62 9.48 10.52
CA LEU A 11 -2.64 9.69 11.97
C LEU A 11 -1.82 8.61 12.70
N SER A 12 -2.07 7.34 12.37
CA SER A 12 -1.53 6.20 13.13
C SER A 12 -0.10 5.86 12.77
N HIS A 13 0.34 6.17 11.53
CA HIS A 13 1.68 5.83 11.05
C HIS A 13 2.63 7.03 11.02
N MET A 14 2.19 8.24 11.39
CA MET A 14 3.00 9.45 11.26
C MET A 14 4.34 9.35 11.99
N SER A 15 4.35 8.80 13.22
CA SER A 15 5.59 8.62 13.98
C SER A 15 6.58 7.69 13.27
N ALA A 16 6.10 6.64 12.62
CA ALA A 16 6.95 5.73 11.85
C ALA A 16 7.52 6.41 10.61
N ILE A 17 6.70 7.17 9.87
CA ILE A 17 7.17 7.94 8.71
C ILE A 17 8.22 8.97 9.11
N LEU A 18 7.98 9.74 10.18
CA LEU A 18 8.94 10.73 10.67
C LEU A 18 10.25 10.09 11.11
N ALA A 19 10.21 8.89 11.69
CA ALA A 19 11.41 8.17 12.13
C ALA A 19 12.28 7.65 10.97
N VAL A 20 11.70 7.42 9.78
CA VAL A 20 12.43 6.92 8.60
C VAL A 20 12.79 8.02 7.59
N LEU A 21 12.45 9.27 7.88
CA LEU A 21 12.89 10.39 7.06
C LEU A 21 14.43 10.46 7.02
N PRO A 22 15.03 10.77 5.86
CA PRO A 22 16.46 11.00 5.78
C PRO A 22 16.91 12.15 6.69
N GLU A 23 18.15 12.09 7.17
CA GLU A 23 18.71 13.14 8.00
C GLU A 23 18.66 14.51 7.29
N GLY A 24 18.24 15.54 8.01
CA GLY A 24 18.10 16.90 7.47
C GLY A 24 16.80 17.16 6.69
N VAL A 25 15.95 16.14 6.46
CA VAL A 25 14.62 16.35 5.88
C VAL A 25 13.66 16.85 6.97
N PRO A 26 13.00 18.01 6.77
CA PRO A 26 12.09 18.56 7.76
C PRO A 26 10.81 17.70 7.89
N PRO A 27 10.22 17.55 9.09
CA PRO A 27 8.99 16.77 9.31
C PRO A 27 7.83 17.16 8.39
N GLU A 28 7.74 18.43 8.00
CA GLU A 28 6.70 18.97 7.13
C GLU A 28 6.76 18.40 5.71
N ALA A 29 7.88 17.78 5.32
CA ALA A 29 8.01 17.07 4.05
C ALA A 29 7.25 15.72 4.04
N ALA A 30 6.89 15.17 5.21
CA ALA A 30 6.09 13.95 5.32
C ALA A 30 4.60 14.24 5.04
N GLN A 31 4.26 14.33 3.76
CA GLN A 31 2.88 14.53 3.30
C GLN A 31 2.24 13.20 2.91
N TRP A 32 0.97 13.04 3.28
CA TRP A 32 0.15 11.92 2.84
C TRP A 32 -0.78 12.36 1.72
N PRO A 33 -1.01 11.53 0.69
CA PRO A 33 -2.02 11.85 -0.31
C PRO A 33 -3.42 11.89 0.33
N THR A 34 -4.24 12.85 -0.07
CA THR A 34 -5.59 13.05 0.47
C THR A 34 -6.69 12.58 -0.47
N GLU A 35 -6.36 12.35 -1.73
CA GLU A 35 -7.29 11.93 -2.78
C GLU A 35 -7.06 10.45 -3.15
N GLY A 36 -8.15 9.76 -3.48
CA GLY A 36 -8.09 8.33 -3.76
C GLY A 36 -9.38 7.73 -4.29
N LEU A 37 -9.31 6.42 -4.54
CA LEU A 37 -10.41 5.59 -5.01
C LEU A 37 -10.62 4.43 -4.04
N GLN A 38 -11.87 4.06 -3.84
CA GLN A 38 -12.26 2.86 -3.10
C GLN A 38 -13.16 1.99 -3.97
N TRP A 39 -12.92 0.69 -3.94
CA TRP A 39 -13.70 -0.31 -4.66
C TRP A 39 -14.11 -1.43 -3.73
N ARG A 40 -15.33 -1.94 -3.94
CA ARG A 40 -15.82 -3.16 -3.31
C ARG A 40 -16.44 -4.08 -4.36
N SER A 41 -16.24 -5.37 -4.17
CA SER A 41 -17.00 -6.39 -4.91
C SER A 41 -18.49 -6.25 -4.57
N PRO A 42 -19.39 -6.28 -5.57
CA PRO A 42 -20.82 -6.23 -5.30
C PRO A 42 -21.30 -7.37 -4.40
N ASN A 43 -20.77 -8.58 -4.59
CA ASN A 43 -21.34 -9.82 -4.03
C ASN A 43 -20.34 -10.76 -3.34
N ALA A 44 -19.03 -10.52 -3.42
CA ALA A 44 -18.01 -11.45 -2.91
C ALA A 44 -17.20 -10.93 -1.70
N GLY A 45 -17.51 -9.71 -1.23
CA GLY A 45 -16.87 -9.13 -0.03
C GLY A 45 -15.43 -8.67 -0.19
N HIS A 46 -14.79 -8.85 -1.36
CA HIS A 46 -13.47 -8.30 -1.64
C HIS A 46 -13.52 -6.76 -1.69
N GLY A 47 -12.44 -6.10 -1.29
CA GLY A 47 -12.31 -4.65 -1.35
C GLY A 47 -10.88 -4.21 -1.53
N ALA A 48 -10.71 -3.06 -2.15
CA ALA A 48 -9.42 -2.44 -2.40
C ALA A 48 -9.56 -0.92 -2.51
N GLY A 49 -8.47 -0.21 -2.21
CA GLY A 49 -8.38 1.23 -2.40
C GLY A 49 -6.98 1.65 -2.81
N TRP A 50 -6.90 2.85 -3.37
CA TRP A 50 -5.69 3.46 -3.90
C TRP A 50 -5.71 4.97 -3.65
N HIS A 51 -4.54 5.58 -3.51
CA HIS A 51 -4.37 7.01 -3.70
C HIS A 51 -4.32 7.32 -5.21
N THR A 52 -4.86 8.47 -5.60
CA THR A 52 -4.73 9.03 -6.97
C THR A 52 -3.47 9.90 -7.07
N PRO A 53 -3.05 10.33 -8.27
CA PRO A 53 -1.64 10.52 -8.56
C PRO A 53 -1.12 11.87 -8.08
N ASP A 54 -0.86 11.98 -6.78
CA ASP A 54 -0.06 13.05 -6.20
C ASP A 54 1.27 12.54 -5.60
N ASP A 55 1.40 11.24 -5.33
CA ASP A 55 2.67 10.68 -4.85
C ASP A 55 3.40 9.91 -5.95
N GLN A 56 4.48 10.51 -6.45
CA GLN A 56 5.43 9.91 -7.40
C GLN A 56 6.45 8.98 -6.73
N GLY A 57 6.03 8.24 -5.69
CA GLY A 57 6.84 7.23 -5.03
C GLY A 57 7.70 7.74 -3.87
N GLN A 58 7.49 8.96 -3.38
CA GLN A 58 8.18 9.48 -2.20
C GLN A 58 7.72 8.75 -0.93
N LEU A 59 6.40 8.60 -0.75
CA LEU A 59 5.86 7.85 0.40
C LEU A 59 6.26 6.38 0.30
N LEU A 60 6.23 5.81 -0.92
CA LEU A 60 6.73 4.45 -1.15
C LEU A 60 8.21 4.34 -0.75
N GLY A 61 9.07 5.25 -1.19
CA GLY A 61 10.48 5.29 -0.84
C GLY A 61 10.74 5.40 0.66
N ALA A 62 9.95 6.19 1.37
CA ALA A 62 10.02 6.26 2.83
C ALA A 62 9.67 4.92 3.50
N ILE A 63 8.69 4.18 2.95
CA ILE A 63 8.21 2.92 3.55
C ILE A 63 9.11 1.72 3.21
N VAL A 64 9.50 1.53 1.95
CA VAL A 64 10.23 0.34 1.48
C VAL A 64 11.73 0.59 1.27
N GLY A 65 12.17 1.84 1.39
CA GLY A 65 13.53 2.26 1.10
C GLY A 65 13.79 2.55 -0.39
N PRO A 66 14.88 3.26 -0.70
CA PRO A 66 15.13 3.79 -2.04
C PRO A 66 15.36 2.70 -3.10
N SER A 67 16.04 1.61 -2.76
CA SER A 67 16.35 0.54 -3.72
C SER A 67 15.09 -0.20 -4.19
N VAL A 68 14.19 -0.54 -3.27
CA VAL A 68 12.93 -1.22 -3.61
C VAL A 68 11.99 -0.26 -4.34
N ALA A 69 11.89 1.00 -3.89
CA ALA A 69 11.11 2.01 -4.59
C ALA A 69 11.60 2.21 -6.03
N GLN A 70 12.92 2.30 -6.25
CA GLN A 70 13.50 2.42 -7.59
C GLN A 70 13.13 1.22 -8.47
N TYR A 71 13.33 -0.01 -7.99
CA TYR A 71 12.95 -1.23 -8.72
C TYR A 71 11.48 -1.21 -9.16
N LEU A 72 10.57 -0.86 -8.23
CA LEU A 72 9.14 -0.78 -8.52
C LEU A 72 8.82 0.33 -9.52
N MET A 73 9.47 1.50 -9.42
CA MET A 73 9.29 2.61 -10.37
C MET A 73 9.80 2.24 -11.77
N GLU A 74 10.95 1.59 -11.89
CA GLU A 74 11.56 1.18 -13.17
C GLU A 74 10.68 0.20 -13.95
N SER A 75 9.88 -0.61 -13.26
CA SER A 75 8.92 -1.52 -13.91
C SER A 75 7.73 -0.78 -14.55
N ARG A 76 7.38 0.44 -14.10
CA ARG A 76 6.14 1.14 -14.48
C ARG A 76 5.96 1.29 -15.99
N PRO A 77 6.94 1.73 -16.81
CA PRO A 77 6.74 1.88 -18.25
C PRO A 77 6.29 0.58 -18.93
N ARG A 78 6.88 -0.56 -18.53
CA ARG A 78 6.50 -1.89 -19.04
C ARG A 78 5.10 -2.28 -18.59
N VAL A 79 4.75 -2.01 -17.33
CA VAL A 79 3.40 -2.28 -16.83
C VAL A 79 2.37 -1.38 -17.51
N THR A 80 2.68 -0.10 -17.75
CA THR A 80 1.79 0.86 -18.43
C THR A 80 1.55 0.45 -19.87
N ALA A 81 2.58 0.00 -20.59
CA ALA A 81 2.43 -0.53 -21.94
C ALA A 81 1.50 -1.75 -22.00
N ARG A 82 1.49 -2.58 -20.95
CA ARG A 82 0.65 -3.80 -20.88
C ARG A 82 -0.77 -3.53 -20.37
N LEU A 83 -0.91 -2.70 -19.34
CA LEU A 83 -2.14 -2.56 -18.55
C LEU A 83 -2.79 -1.19 -18.66
N GLY A 84 -2.18 -0.22 -19.33
CA GLY A 84 -2.68 1.16 -19.44
C GLY A 84 -2.37 2.03 -18.23
N ASN A 85 -2.57 3.34 -18.39
CA ASN A 85 -2.29 4.36 -17.38
C ASN A 85 -3.16 4.19 -16.12
N GLU A 86 -4.42 3.84 -16.31
CA GLU A 86 -5.44 3.70 -15.26
C GLU A 86 -5.08 2.64 -14.22
N ARG A 87 -4.32 1.62 -14.61
CA ARG A 87 -3.87 0.52 -13.73
C ARG A 87 -2.39 0.62 -13.33
N THR A 88 -1.77 1.77 -13.61
CA THR A 88 -0.34 1.97 -13.32
C THR A 88 -0.07 3.33 -12.71
N THR A 89 0.11 4.37 -13.52
CA THR A 89 0.54 5.68 -13.08
C THR A 89 -0.61 6.55 -12.53
N ALA A 90 -1.86 6.19 -12.80
CA ALA A 90 -3.04 6.91 -12.28
C ALA A 90 -3.42 6.52 -10.83
N VAL A 91 -2.85 5.45 -10.27
CA VAL A 91 -3.19 4.93 -8.94
C VAL A 91 -1.94 4.44 -8.20
N ASN A 92 -1.81 4.75 -6.92
CA ASN A 92 -0.67 4.37 -6.06
C ASN A 92 -1.10 4.02 -4.64
N GLY A 93 -0.16 3.50 -3.84
CA GLY A 93 -0.36 3.26 -2.41
C GLY A 93 -1.60 2.40 -2.13
N ALA A 94 -1.64 1.21 -2.73
CA ALA A 94 -2.82 0.35 -2.69
C ALA A 94 -2.94 -0.41 -1.36
N HIS A 95 -4.19 -0.66 -0.95
CA HIS A 95 -4.52 -1.64 0.08
C HIS A 95 -5.65 -2.54 -0.40
N MET A 96 -5.67 -3.80 0.00
CA MET A 96 -6.77 -4.71 -0.33
C MET A 96 -6.99 -5.81 0.70
N THR A 97 -8.22 -6.30 0.74
CA THR A 97 -8.58 -7.57 1.37
C THR A 97 -9.31 -8.46 0.37
N ILE A 98 -8.76 -9.64 0.14
CA ILE A 98 -9.45 -10.77 -0.47
C ILE A 98 -10.22 -11.45 0.66
N PHE A 99 -11.53 -11.25 0.65
CA PHE A 99 -12.45 -11.90 1.60
C PHE A 99 -12.18 -13.41 1.74
N PRO A 100 -12.20 -13.97 2.97
CA PRO A 100 -12.55 -13.28 4.22
C PRO A 100 -11.37 -12.66 4.97
N THR A 101 -10.18 -13.26 4.91
CA THR A 101 -9.10 -12.97 5.87
C THR A 101 -7.71 -12.87 5.24
N CYS A 102 -7.62 -12.67 3.93
CA CYS A 102 -6.34 -12.44 3.25
C CYS A 102 -6.24 -10.97 2.85
N SER A 103 -5.15 -10.30 3.23
CA SER A 103 -4.93 -8.88 2.94
C SER A 103 -3.56 -8.66 2.32
N PHE A 104 -3.45 -7.66 1.46
CA PHE A 104 -2.22 -7.34 0.75
C PHE A 104 -2.06 -5.82 0.59
N LEU A 105 -0.83 -5.33 0.69
CA LEU A 105 -0.45 -3.97 0.34
C LEU A 105 0.48 -4.00 -0.88
N PRO A 106 -0.04 -3.87 -2.11
CA PRO A 106 0.81 -3.79 -3.31
C PRO A 106 1.80 -2.63 -3.23
N GLY A 107 3.05 -2.86 -3.64
CA GLY A 107 4.15 -1.89 -3.56
C GLY A 107 4.91 -1.97 -2.24
N ILE A 108 4.20 -2.01 -1.10
CA ILE A 108 4.83 -2.36 0.20
C ILE A 108 5.13 -3.87 0.27
N ASN A 109 4.39 -4.65 -0.52
CA ASN A 109 4.58 -6.06 -0.78
C ASN A 109 4.45 -6.97 0.46
N THR A 110 3.67 -6.53 1.46
CA THR A 110 3.28 -7.40 2.59
C THR A 110 1.95 -8.08 2.32
N LEU A 111 1.92 -9.41 2.49
CA LEU A 111 0.72 -10.22 2.53
C LEU A 111 0.46 -10.68 3.97
N ARG A 112 -0.81 -10.58 4.39
CA ARG A 112 -1.28 -10.96 5.72
C ARG A 112 -2.43 -11.96 5.60
N VAL A 113 -2.41 -12.99 6.42
CA VAL A 113 -3.57 -13.87 6.64
C VAL A 113 -3.95 -13.81 8.11
N TRP A 114 -5.22 -13.50 8.37
CA TRP A 114 -5.78 -13.32 9.72
C TRP A 114 -6.52 -14.61 10.14
N HIS A 115 -5.81 -15.57 10.73
CA HIS A 115 -6.40 -16.85 11.14
C HIS A 115 -7.21 -16.67 12.43
N PRO A 116 -8.54 -16.89 12.42
CA PRO A 116 -9.35 -16.71 13.63
C PRO A 116 -9.06 -17.81 14.67
N ARG A 117 -8.90 -17.41 15.94
CA ARG A 117 -8.77 -18.30 17.10
C ARG A 117 -9.89 -18.02 18.11
N GLY A 118 -11.12 -17.92 17.60
CA GLY A 118 -12.30 -17.45 18.33
C GLY A 118 -12.60 -15.96 18.07
N PRO A 119 -13.60 -15.37 18.76
CA PRO A 119 -14.03 -14.00 18.48
C PRO A 119 -13.06 -12.92 18.98
N ASN A 120 -12.16 -13.25 19.91
CA ASN A 120 -11.29 -12.29 20.60
C ASN A 120 -9.80 -12.51 20.33
N GLU A 121 -9.43 -13.48 19.50
CA GLU A 121 -8.04 -13.82 19.21
C GLU A 121 -7.87 -14.17 17.73
N ILE A 122 -6.74 -13.76 17.17
CA ILE A 122 -6.31 -14.15 15.83
C ILE A 122 -4.83 -14.51 15.87
N GLU A 123 -4.44 -15.43 14.99
CA GLU A 123 -3.05 -15.65 14.62
C GLU A 123 -2.78 -14.96 13.28
N VAL A 124 -1.74 -14.13 13.24
CA VAL A 124 -1.41 -13.33 12.04
C VAL A 124 -0.23 -13.97 11.33
N TRP A 125 -0.46 -14.48 10.13
CA TRP A 125 0.63 -14.86 9.24
C TRP A 125 1.06 -13.67 8.42
N ALA A 126 2.36 -13.40 8.43
CA ALA A 126 2.98 -12.25 7.79
C ALA A 126 4.03 -12.70 6.79
N MET A 127 3.81 -12.39 5.52
CA MET A 127 4.69 -12.76 4.43
C MET A 127 5.09 -11.53 3.62
N ALA A 128 6.26 -11.59 3.01
CA ALA A 128 6.65 -10.69 1.93
C ALA A 128 6.42 -11.42 0.60
N ILE A 129 5.79 -10.75 -0.36
CA ILE A 129 5.72 -11.21 -1.74
C ILE A 129 6.82 -10.49 -2.50
N VAL A 130 7.58 -11.22 -3.30
CA VAL A 130 8.58 -10.65 -4.21
C VAL A 130 8.26 -11.08 -5.62
N ASP A 131 8.65 -10.25 -6.59
CA ASP A 131 8.66 -10.65 -7.98
C ASP A 131 9.62 -11.84 -8.14
N ALA A 132 9.26 -12.78 -9.02
CA ALA A 132 10.02 -14.01 -9.21
C ALA A 132 11.29 -13.82 -10.05
N ASP A 133 11.40 -12.69 -10.73
CA ASP A 133 12.40 -12.36 -11.75
C ASP A 133 13.63 -11.66 -11.15
#